data_AF-A0A6P5RYJ7-F1
#
_entry.id   AF-A0A6P5RYJ7-F1
#
_cell.length_a   1.000
_cell.length_b   1.000
_cell.length_c   1.000
_cell.angle_alpha   90.00
_cell.angle_beta   90.00
_cell.angle_gamma   90.00
#
_symmetry.space_group_name_H-M   'P 1'
#
loop_
_entity.id
_entity.type
_entity.pdbx_description
1 polymer ?
#
loop_
_entity_poly.entity_id
_entity_poly.type
_entity_poly.pdbx_seq_one_letter_code
_entity_poly.pdbx_strand_id
1 'polypeptide(L)'
;MDTLSLTNCSKLIEIPGLVKLLKSLRFIRMEGCSNITDALKENILQGWTVSGFGGIFLPGSNIPEWFPYVDEGASVFFEVPQNIGCNLKELIVCIVYSSCLDNIISQDLTSISVINYTKGTMRTSRPVAIDLVASLEDHLWQGNLSNNAFNLEGCDEVEVIVDFGPQFSVKKTGVSLVWDKVINDKMIQYPSGSNEDANVLGEDNAQADIKSKKPWLV
;
A
#
# COMPACT_ATOMS: atom_id res chain seq x y z
N MET A 1 -10.93 23.92 3.13
CA MET A 1 -10.49 22.70 2.44
C MET A 1 -8.98 22.74 2.53
N ASP A 2 -8.37 21.82 3.27
CA ASP A 2 -6.94 21.88 3.60
C ASP A 2 -6.17 21.15 2.50
N THR A 3 -5.88 21.89 1.43
CA THR A 3 -5.22 21.39 0.22
C THR A 3 -3.91 22.14 0.01
N LEU A 4 -2.83 21.41 -0.21
CA LEU A 4 -1.58 21.94 -0.75
C LEU A 4 -1.52 21.58 -2.23
N SER A 5 -1.53 22.57 -3.11
CA SER A 5 -1.37 22.36 -4.55
C SER A 5 -0.13 23.08 -5.05
N LEU A 6 0.81 22.29 -5.56
CA LEU A 6 2.08 22.70 -6.17
C LEU A 6 2.23 22.11 -7.57
N THR A 7 1.14 21.66 -8.19
CA THR A 7 1.11 21.06 -9.53
C THR A 7 1.93 21.88 -10.54
N ASN A 8 2.71 21.19 -11.37
CA ASN A 8 3.60 21.74 -12.39
C ASN A 8 4.72 22.67 -11.87
N CYS A 9 5.06 22.60 -10.58
CA CYS A 9 6.24 23.29 -10.03
C CYS A 9 7.53 22.54 -10.35
N SER A 10 7.96 22.60 -11.62
CA SER A 10 9.15 21.88 -12.11
C SER A 10 10.47 22.28 -11.43
N LYS A 11 10.56 23.44 -10.76
CA LYS A 11 11.75 23.87 -10.01
C LYS A 11 11.75 23.44 -8.55
N LEU A 12 10.69 22.76 -8.09
CA LEU A 12 10.54 22.37 -6.70
C LEU A 12 11.42 21.15 -6.40
N ILE A 13 12.29 21.29 -5.39
CA ILE A 13 13.21 20.23 -4.94
C ILE A 13 12.86 19.80 -3.52
N GLU A 14 12.57 20.77 -2.64
CA GLU A 14 12.25 20.56 -1.24
C GLU A 14 11.14 21.50 -0.76
N ILE A 15 10.47 21.11 0.32
CA ILE A 15 9.49 21.94 1.02
C ILE A 15 9.87 21.94 2.52
N PRO A 16 10.60 22.96 2.98
CA PRO A 16 10.97 23.07 4.39
C PRO A 16 9.74 23.05 5.30
N GLY A 17 9.77 22.20 6.32
CA GLY A 17 8.68 22.10 7.31
C GLY A 17 7.43 21.34 6.85
N LEU A 18 7.41 20.75 5.65
CA LEU A 18 6.26 19.99 5.13
C LEU A 18 5.77 18.90 6.09
N VAL A 19 6.68 18.21 6.77
CA VAL A 19 6.38 17.13 7.72
C VAL A 19 5.35 17.55 8.78
N LYS A 20 5.38 18.82 9.23
CA LYS A 20 4.42 19.33 10.22
C LYS A 20 3.01 19.49 9.64
N LEU A 21 2.91 19.73 8.33
CA LEU A 21 1.66 19.98 7.62
C LEU A 21 0.99 18.69 7.12
N LEU A 22 1.74 17.61 6.91
CA LEU A 22 1.22 16.34 6.39
C LEU A 22 0.05 15.79 7.22
N LYS A 23 0.00 16.08 8.52
CA LYS A 23 -1.06 15.61 9.43
C LYS A 23 -2.36 16.41 9.35
N SER A 24 -2.33 17.58 8.72
CA SER A 24 -3.50 18.47 8.58
C SER A 24 -4.01 18.58 7.14
N LEU A 25 -3.18 18.25 6.15
CA LEU A 25 -3.53 18.38 4.74
C LEU A 25 -4.38 17.19 4.29
N ARG A 26 -5.59 17.47 3.83
CA ARG A 26 -6.47 16.46 3.22
C ARG A 26 -5.99 16.08 1.82
N PHE A 27 -5.48 17.06 1.07
CA PHE A 27 -4.99 16.85 -0.27
C PHE A 27 -3.59 17.43 -0.43
N ILE A 28 -2.71 16.66 -1.07
CA ILE A 28 -1.37 17.09 -1.46
C ILE A 28 -1.23 16.82 -2.95
N ARG A 29 -1.15 17.89 -3.74
CA ARG A 29 -1.08 17.83 -5.20
C ARG A 29 0.26 18.36 -5.69
N MET A 30 1.06 17.51 -6.30
CA MET A 30 2.39 17.83 -6.81
C MET A 30 2.65 17.17 -8.17
N GLU A 31 1.60 16.78 -8.89
CA GLU A 31 1.69 16.26 -10.26
C GLU A 31 2.53 17.21 -11.13
N GLY A 32 3.38 16.66 -12.00
CA GLY A 32 4.27 17.46 -12.87
C GLY A 32 5.44 18.15 -12.15
N CYS A 33 5.66 17.91 -10.84
CA CYS A 33 6.86 18.38 -10.13
C CYS A 33 8.05 17.43 -10.38
N SER A 34 8.54 17.35 -11.61
CA SER A 34 9.53 16.35 -12.05
C SER A 34 10.88 16.34 -11.30
N ASN A 35 11.23 17.43 -10.61
CA ASN A 35 12.51 17.54 -9.88
C ASN A 35 12.43 17.18 -8.38
N ILE A 36 11.27 16.73 -7.88
CA ILE A 36 11.19 16.28 -6.48
C ILE A 36 11.97 14.97 -6.29
N THR A 37 12.76 14.92 -5.24
CA THR A 37 13.58 13.73 -4.92
C THR A 37 12.71 12.57 -4.45
N ASP A 38 13.16 11.34 -4.67
CA ASP A 38 12.44 10.15 -4.16
C ASP A 38 12.39 10.14 -2.63
N ALA A 39 13.41 10.67 -1.96
CA ALA A 39 13.39 10.88 -0.51
C ALA A 39 12.26 11.81 -0.07
N LEU A 40 11.95 12.87 -0.82
CA LEU A 40 10.81 13.73 -0.52
C LEU A 40 9.48 13.00 -0.77
N LYS A 41 9.37 12.24 -1.85
CA LYS A 41 8.17 11.44 -2.15
C LYS A 41 7.89 10.45 -1.01
N GLU A 42 8.89 9.68 -0.58
CA GLU A 42 8.79 8.74 0.54
C GLU A 42 8.37 9.44 1.83
N ASN A 43 8.98 10.58 2.16
CA ASN A 43 8.62 11.35 3.34
C ASN A 43 7.16 11.84 3.32
N ILE A 44 6.64 12.19 2.14
CA ILE A 44 5.23 12.59 1.97
C ILE A 44 4.32 11.38 2.13
N LEU A 45 4.60 10.29 1.41
CA LEU A 45 3.76 9.09 1.36
C LEU A 45 3.66 8.41 2.72
N GLN A 46 4.76 8.29 3.46
CA GLN A 46 4.77 7.69 4.80
C GLN A 46 4.36 8.67 5.91
N GLY A 47 4.59 9.97 5.72
CA GLY A 47 4.31 11.01 6.72
C GLY A 47 2.86 11.50 6.72
N TRP A 48 2.10 11.24 5.65
CA TRP A 48 0.69 11.58 5.54
C TRP A 48 -0.18 10.52 6.22
N THR A 49 -0.90 10.93 7.27
CA THR A 49 -1.68 10.03 8.12
C THR A 49 -3.16 10.42 8.18
N VAL A 50 -3.63 11.21 7.21
CA VAL A 50 -5.01 11.70 7.22
C VAL A 50 -5.92 10.63 6.63
N SER A 51 -6.67 9.96 7.51
CA SER A 51 -7.68 8.98 7.13
C SER A 51 -8.92 9.67 6.54
N GLY A 52 -9.52 9.10 5.49
CA GLY A 52 -10.78 9.59 4.91
C GLY A 52 -10.63 10.03 3.45
N PHE A 53 -11.60 10.80 2.94
CA PHE A 53 -11.76 11.18 1.52
C PHE A 53 -10.66 12.14 0.95
N GLY A 54 -9.42 12.03 1.41
CA GLY A 54 -8.26 12.79 0.93
C GLY A 54 -7.39 12.01 -0.05
N GLY A 55 -6.27 12.59 -0.46
CA GLY A 55 -5.31 11.91 -1.32
C GLY A 55 -4.04 12.70 -1.61
N ILE A 56 -2.99 11.96 -1.92
CA ILE A 56 -1.67 12.48 -2.34
C ILE A 56 -1.50 12.19 -3.82
N PHE A 57 -0.97 13.16 -4.56
CA PHE A 57 -0.71 13.08 -5.99
C PHE A 57 0.72 13.53 -6.27
N LEU A 58 1.56 12.62 -6.75
CA LEU A 58 2.99 12.85 -7.01
C LEU A 58 3.35 12.36 -8.41
N PRO A 59 4.40 12.89 -9.06
CA PRO A 59 5.00 12.24 -10.22
C PRO A 59 5.67 10.93 -9.80
N GLY A 60 5.44 9.86 -10.57
CA GLY A 60 6.01 8.55 -10.27
C GLY A 60 5.41 7.43 -11.10
N SER A 61 6.26 6.50 -11.51
CA SER A 61 5.91 5.34 -12.36
C SER A 61 5.95 3.99 -11.65
N ASN A 62 6.27 3.99 -10.35
CA ASN A 62 6.36 2.77 -9.54
C ASN A 62 5.70 2.96 -8.18
N ILE A 63 5.13 1.86 -7.68
CA ILE A 63 4.63 1.77 -6.30
C ILE A 63 5.84 1.68 -5.35
N PRO A 64 5.84 2.38 -4.21
CA PRO A 64 6.91 2.28 -3.22
C PRO A 64 7.15 0.86 -2.70
N GLU A 65 8.40 0.53 -2.37
CA GLU A 65 8.79 -0.83 -1.94
C GLU A 65 8.13 -1.29 -0.64
N TRP A 66 7.61 -0.37 0.18
CA TRP A 66 6.94 -0.70 1.44
C TRP A 66 5.48 -1.14 1.26
N PHE A 67 4.96 -1.19 0.04
CA PHE A 67 3.69 -1.84 -0.27
C PHE A 67 3.90 -3.34 -0.44
N PRO A 68 3.44 -4.20 0.49
CA PRO A 68 3.67 -5.63 0.43
C PRO A 68 2.83 -6.34 -0.64
N TYR A 69 1.71 -5.74 -1.06
CA TYR A 69 0.82 -6.30 -2.07
C TYR A 69 0.81 -5.36 -3.27
N VAL A 70 1.38 -5.79 -4.39
CA VAL A 70 1.45 -4.99 -5.62
C VAL A 70 1.15 -5.89 -6.81
N ASP A 71 0.34 -5.41 -7.73
CA ASP A 71 0.07 -6.07 -9.00
C ASP A 71 0.01 -5.05 -10.15
N GLU A 72 0.18 -5.54 -11.36
CA GLU A 72 0.00 -4.75 -12.58
C GLU A 72 -1.49 -4.58 -12.89
N GLY A 73 -1.85 -3.40 -13.39
CA GLY A 73 -3.21 -3.02 -13.71
C GLY A 73 -4.00 -2.46 -12.52
N ALA A 74 -5.32 -2.60 -12.62
CA ALA A 74 -6.31 -1.88 -11.83
C ALA A 74 -6.84 -2.68 -10.62
N SER A 75 -6.30 -3.85 -10.35
CA SER A 75 -6.67 -4.63 -9.16
C SER A 75 -5.47 -5.29 -8.52
N VAL A 76 -5.62 -5.63 -7.24
CA VAL A 76 -4.66 -6.45 -6.49
C VAL A 76 -5.43 -7.38 -5.57
N PHE A 77 -5.05 -8.66 -5.60
CA PHE A 77 -5.59 -9.70 -4.74
C PHE A 77 -4.58 -10.05 -3.64
N PHE A 78 -5.04 -10.22 -2.41
CA PHE A 78 -4.21 -10.63 -1.29
C PHE A 78 -5.02 -11.30 -0.18
N GLU A 79 -4.33 -12.06 0.67
CA GLU A 79 -4.87 -12.54 1.94
C GLU A 79 -4.45 -11.58 3.07
N VAL A 80 -5.40 -11.17 3.90
CA VAL A 80 -5.12 -10.32 5.07
C VAL A 80 -4.30 -11.14 6.09
N PRO A 81 -3.10 -10.68 6.50
CA PRO A 81 -2.24 -11.45 7.37
C PRO A 81 -2.84 -11.58 8.77
N GLN A 82 -2.67 -12.76 9.37
CA GLN A 82 -3.19 -13.05 10.69
C GLN A 82 -2.31 -12.44 11.78
N ASN A 83 -2.78 -11.37 12.42
CA ASN A 83 -2.07 -10.70 13.50
C ASN A 83 -2.85 -10.82 14.82
N ILE A 84 -2.45 -11.76 15.68
CA ILE A 84 -3.12 -11.99 16.97
C ILE A 84 -2.99 -10.74 17.85
N GLY A 85 -4.14 -10.22 18.31
CA GLY A 85 -4.19 -9.06 19.21
C GLY A 85 -4.08 -7.70 18.51
N CYS A 86 -3.98 -7.66 17.18
CA CYS A 86 -4.07 -6.44 16.38
C CYS A 86 -5.38 -6.43 15.58
N ASN A 87 -6.00 -5.27 15.43
CA ASN A 87 -7.08 -5.05 14.49
C ASN A 87 -6.59 -4.21 13.31
N LEU A 88 -6.98 -4.60 12.10
CA LEU A 88 -6.75 -3.78 10.92
C LEU A 88 -7.53 -2.47 11.04
N LYS A 89 -6.83 -1.34 10.93
CA LYS A 89 -7.42 0.01 11.02
C LYS A 89 -7.66 0.61 9.66
N GLU A 90 -6.68 0.53 8.77
CA GLU A 90 -6.73 1.21 7.48
C GLU A 90 -6.02 0.40 6.40
N LEU A 91 -6.51 0.56 5.18
CA LEU A 91 -5.83 0.15 3.96
C LEU A 91 -5.29 1.41 3.31
N ILE A 92 -3.99 1.43 3.05
CA ILE A 92 -3.36 2.44 2.20
C ILE A 92 -3.37 1.87 0.79
N VAL A 93 -4.06 2.54 -0.12
CA VAL A 93 -4.09 2.19 -1.54
C VAL A 93 -3.21 3.17 -2.29
N CYS A 94 -2.31 2.65 -3.11
CA CYS A 94 -1.47 3.42 -4.00
C CYS A 94 -1.66 2.91 -5.43
N ILE A 95 -1.75 3.81 -6.40
CA ILE A 95 -1.78 3.43 -7.80
C ILE A 95 -0.79 4.24 -8.62
N VAL A 96 -0.34 3.65 -9.73
CA VAL A 96 0.29 4.37 -10.83
C VAL A 96 -0.76 4.54 -11.92
N TYR A 97 -0.96 5.76 -12.37
CA TYR A 97 -1.91 6.07 -13.42
C TYR A 97 -1.33 7.07 -14.42
N SER A 98 -1.85 7.03 -15.64
CA SER A 98 -1.63 8.06 -16.67
C SER A 98 -2.94 8.28 -17.42
N SER A 99 -3.00 9.34 -18.22
CA SER A 99 -4.12 9.57 -19.14
C SER A 99 -3.72 9.35 -20.59
N CYS A 100 -4.68 8.98 -21.44
CA CYS A 100 -4.50 8.92 -22.89
C CYS A 100 -4.65 10.30 -23.57
N LEU A 101 -5.08 11.32 -22.82
CA LEU A 101 -5.31 12.69 -23.30
C LEU A 101 -4.53 13.67 -22.42
N ASP A 102 -3.97 14.71 -23.04
CA ASP A 102 -3.41 15.84 -22.30
C ASP A 102 -4.48 16.92 -22.10
N ASN A 103 -4.44 17.60 -20.94
CA ASN A 103 -5.17 18.85 -20.66
C ASN A 103 -6.70 18.78 -20.52
N ILE A 104 -7.28 17.62 -20.17
CA ILE A 104 -8.71 17.52 -19.79
C ILE A 104 -8.81 17.16 -18.30
N ILE A 105 -9.46 18.00 -17.50
CA ILE A 105 -9.81 17.62 -16.13
C ILE A 105 -11.03 16.70 -16.22
N SER A 106 -10.86 15.43 -15.85
CA SER A 106 -11.99 14.51 -15.74
C SER A 106 -12.84 14.85 -14.51
N GLN A 107 -14.16 14.84 -14.68
CA GLN A 107 -15.14 14.90 -13.58
C GLN A 107 -15.66 13.50 -13.20
N ASP A 108 -14.97 12.45 -13.64
CA ASP A 108 -15.43 11.08 -13.44
C ASP A 108 -15.34 10.69 -11.97
N LEU A 109 -16.32 9.89 -11.53
CA LEU A 109 -16.39 9.42 -10.15
C LEU A 109 -15.40 8.28 -9.95
N THR A 110 -14.20 8.60 -9.49
CA THR A 110 -13.24 7.60 -9.03
C THR A 110 -13.87 6.70 -7.98
N SER A 111 -13.65 5.40 -8.08
CA SER A 111 -14.15 4.44 -7.12
C SER A 111 -13.12 3.36 -6.80
N ILE A 112 -13.11 2.94 -5.54
CA ILE A 112 -12.28 1.84 -5.05
C ILE A 112 -13.22 0.84 -4.42
N SER A 113 -13.30 -0.35 -5.01
CA SER A 113 -14.12 -1.44 -4.51
C SER A 113 -13.23 -2.44 -3.80
N VAL A 114 -13.61 -2.77 -2.57
CA VAL A 114 -12.97 -3.83 -1.78
C VAL A 114 -13.93 -5.00 -1.75
N ILE A 115 -13.52 -6.10 -2.36
CA ILE A 115 -14.24 -7.37 -2.39
C ILE A 115 -13.58 -8.29 -1.38
N ASN A 116 -14.38 -8.84 -0.47
CA ASN A 116 -13.96 -9.90 0.45
C ASN A 116 -14.65 -11.19 0.03
N TYR A 117 -13.88 -12.15 -0.48
CA TYR A 117 -14.38 -13.42 -0.97
C TYR A 117 -14.78 -14.37 0.15
N THR A 118 -14.03 -14.37 1.25
CA THR A 118 -14.31 -15.19 2.44
C THR A 118 -15.69 -14.88 3.04
N LYS A 119 -16.05 -13.59 3.10
CA LYS A 119 -17.31 -13.10 3.66
C LYS A 119 -18.39 -12.84 2.60
N GLY A 120 -18.04 -12.90 1.32
CA GLY A 120 -18.95 -12.62 0.21
C GLY A 120 -19.47 -11.18 0.17
N THR A 121 -18.66 -10.20 0.59
CA THR A 121 -19.06 -8.78 0.66
C THR A 121 -18.28 -7.92 -0.32
N MET A 122 -18.95 -6.93 -0.92
CA MET A 122 -18.32 -5.87 -1.71
C MET A 122 -18.70 -4.51 -1.12
N ARG A 123 -17.71 -3.64 -0.92
CA ARG A 123 -17.92 -2.26 -0.48
C ARG A 123 -17.13 -1.32 -1.35
N THR A 124 -17.77 -0.26 -1.82
CA THR A 124 -17.15 0.74 -2.68
C THR A 124 -16.97 2.05 -1.91
N SER A 125 -15.73 2.52 -1.84
CA SER A 125 -15.39 3.87 -1.43
C SER A 125 -15.28 4.76 -2.66
N ARG A 126 -15.86 5.96 -2.60
CA ARG A 126 -15.69 6.99 -3.63
C ARG A 126 -14.91 8.13 -3.01
N PRO A 127 -13.61 8.27 -3.32
CA PRO A 127 -12.88 9.48 -2.97
C PRO A 127 -13.66 10.71 -3.47
N VAL A 128 -13.73 11.78 -2.67
CA VAL A 128 -14.41 13.03 -3.07
C VAL A 128 -13.80 13.50 -4.39
N ALA A 129 -14.67 13.94 -5.33
CA ALA A 129 -14.34 14.44 -6.67
C ALA A 129 -12.90 14.93 -6.77
N ILE A 130 -12.05 14.06 -7.31
CA ILE A 130 -10.65 14.33 -7.49
C ILE A 130 -10.52 14.99 -8.86
N ASP A 131 -10.14 16.27 -8.90
CA ASP A 131 -9.64 16.88 -10.14
C ASP A 131 -8.30 16.23 -10.48
N LEU A 132 -8.34 15.09 -11.16
CA LEU A 132 -7.15 14.38 -11.61
C LEU A 132 -6.48 15.15 -12.74
N VAL A 133 -5.16 15.29 -12.66
CA VAL A 133 -4.37 15.84 -13.76
C VAL A 133 -4.28 14.79 -14.88
N ALA A 134 -4.91 15.06 -16.01
CA ALA A 134 -4.73 14.26 -17.22
C ALA A 134 -3.41 14.64 -17.91
N SER A 135 -2.52 13.65 -17.97
CA SER A 135 -1.17 13.76 -18.51
C SER A 135 -0.74 12.42 -19.07
N LEU A 136 0.03 12.44 -20.17
CA LEU A 136 0.69 11.24 -20.71
C LEU A 136 1.78 10.67 -19.78
N GLU A 137 2.37 11.49 -18.91
CA GLU A 137 3.33 11.05 -17.89
C GLU A 137 2.65 10.25 -16.77
N ASP A 138 3.43 9.37 -16.13
CA ASP A 138 2.97 8.56 -14.99
C ASP A 138 2.93 9.39 -13.71
N HIS A 139 1.80 9.27 -13.02
CA HIS A 139 1.57 9.85 -11.71
C HIS A 139 1.18 8.76 -10.72
N LEU A 140 1.45 9.06 -9.45
CA LEU A 140 1.14 8.25 -8.30
C LEU A 140 0.00 8.90 -7.53
N TRP A 141 -1.03 8.12 -7.21
CA TRP A 141 -2.05 8.49 -6.23
C TRP A 141 -1.96 7.60 -5.01
N GLN A 142 -2.04 8.18 -3.80
CA GLN A 142 -2.18 7.44 -2.55
C GLN A 142 -3.40 7.94 -1.76
N GLY A 143 -4.18 7.01 -1.20
CA GLY A 143 -5.29 7.32 -0.29
C GLY A 143 -5.47 6.27 0.81
N ASN A 144 -6.01 6.71 1.95
CA ASN A 144 -6.27 5.85 3.11
C ASN A 144 -7.76 5.52 3.24
N LEU A 145 -8.07 4.23 3.32
CA LEU A 145 -9.41 3.70 3.47
C LEU A 145 -9.58 3.09 4.86
N SER A 146 -10.54 3.59 5.64
CA SER A 146 -10.80 3.05 6.98
C SER A 146 -11.42 1.65 6.91
N ASN A 147 -10.83 0.69 7.63
CA ASN A 147 -11.34 -0.66 7.74
C ASN A 147 -12.74 -0.73 8.40
N ASN A 148 -13.16 0.31 9.11
CA ASN A 148 -14.52 0.37 9.70
C ASN A 148 -15.63 0.21 8.64
N ALA A 149 -15.37 0.58 7.38
CA ALA A 149 -16.33 0.42 6.28
C ALA A 149 -16.31 -0.98 5.65
N PHE A 150 -15.23 -1.75 5.83
CA PHE A 150 -14.97 -3.01 5.14
C PHE A 150 -15.06 -4.23 6.07
N ASN A 151 -14.73 -4.05 7.37
CA ASN A 151 -14.71 -5.08 8.39
C ASN A 151 -13.86 -6.31 8.02
N LEU A 152 -12.67 -6.04 7.47
CA LEU A 152 -11.70 -7.08 7.15
C LEU A 152 -10.99 -7.56 8.42
N GLU A 153 -10.71 -8.85 8.47
CA GLU A 153 -10.05 -9.58 9.54
C GLU A 153 -8.95 -10.47 8.97
N GLY A 154 -8.10 -11.02 9.84
CA GLY A 154 -7.05 -11.95 9.41
C GLY A 154 -7.62 -13.15 8.67
N CYS A 155 -6.88 -13.62 7.67
CA CYS A 155 -7.22 -14.70 6.75
C CYS A 155 -8.37 -14.41 5.77
N ASP A 156 -8.88 -13.17 5.71
CA ASP A 156 -9.81 -12.79 4.65
C ASP A 156 -9.09 -12.71 3.30
N GLU A 157 -9.67 -13.34 2.27
CA GLU A 157 -9.25 -13.22 0.88
C GLU A 157 -9.89 -11.98 0.26
N VAL A 158 -9.07 -11.03 -0.17
CA VAL A 158 -9.50 -9.68 -0.55
C VAL A 158 -8.97 -9.29 -1.92
N GLU A 159 -9.83 -8.71 -2.75
CA GLU A 159 -9.43 -7.99 -3.96
C GLU A 159 -9.80 -6.51 -3.82
N VAL A 160 -8.82 -5.64 -4.09
CA VAL A 160 -9.04 -4.20 -4.24
C VAL A 160 -9.04 -3.88 -5.72
N ILE A 161 -10.16 -3.33 -6.21
CA ILE A 161 -10.33 -2.90 -7.60
C ILE A 161 -10.45 -1.38 -7.63
N VAL A 162 -9.68 -0.76 -8.51
CA VAL A 162 -9.59 0.69 -8.67
C VAL A 162 -10.11 1.11 -10.04
N ASP A 163 -11.10 2.00 -10.05
CA ASP A 163 -11.65 2.60 -11.27
C ASP A 163 -11.49 4.12 -11.20
N PHE A 164 -10.61 4.67 -12.04
CA PHE A 164 -10.34 6.10 -12.13
C PHE A 164 -11.13 6.77 -13.27
N GLY A 165 -12.05 6.05 -13.91
CA GLY A 165 -12.82 6.52 -15.04
C GLY A 165 -12.12 6.27 -16.38
N PRO A 166 -12.86 6.41 -17.50
CA PRO A 166 -12.43 5.98 -18.83
C PRO A 166 -11.22 6.77 -19.39
N GLN A 167 -10.90 7.92 -18.80
CA GLN A 167 -9.81 8.78 -19.25
C GLN A 167 -8.44 8.36 -18.70
N PHE A 168 -8.42 7.54 -17.66
CA PHE A 168 -7.19 7.13 -16.99
C PHE A 168 -6.96 5.64 -17.15
N SER A 169 -5.69 5.30 -17.39
CA SER A 169 -5.21 3.93 -17.33
C SER A 169 -4.50 3.74 -15.99
N VAL A 170 -5.01 2.83 -15.17
CA VAL A 170 -4.32 2.36 -13.98
C VAL A 170 -3.32 1.29 -14.41
N LYS A 171 -2.03 1.58 -14.23
CA LYS A 171 -0.92 0.73 -14.63
C LYS A 171 -0.48 -0.22 -13.55
N LYS A 172 -0.52 0.20 -12.29
CA LYS A 172 -0.15 -0.61 -11.12
C LYS A 172 -1.04 -0.27 -9.94
N THR A 173 -1.34 -1.27 -9.12
CA THR A 173 -2.09 -1.09 -7.88
C THR A 173 -1.33 -1.73 -6.73
N GLY A 174 -1.19 -1.00 -5.63
CA GLY A 174 -0.53 -1.43 -4.42
C GLY A 174 -1.41 -1.22 -3.18
N VAL A 175 -1.33 -2.16 -2.24
CA VAL A 175 -2.00 -2.08 -0.94
C VAL A 175 -1.02 -2.30 0.19
N SER A 176 -1.12 -1.46 1.23
CA SER A 176 -0.45 -1.63 2.51
C SER A 176 -1.46 -1.55 3.66
N LEU A 177 -1.17 -2.26 4.74
CA LEU A 177 -2.11 -2.48 5.84
C LEU A 177 -1.61 -1.81 7.12
N VAL A 178 -2.46 -0.97 7.73
CA VAL A 178 -2.17 -0.30 8.99
C VAL A 178 -2.96 -0.97 10.11
N TRP A 179 -2.25 -1.49 11.10
CA TRP A 179 -2.79 -2.16 12.28
C TRP A 179 -2.82 -1.20 13.48
N ASP A 180 -3.73 -1.41 14.45
CA ASP A 180 -3.52 -0.77 15.74
C ASP A 180 -2.25 -1.30 16.41
N LYS A 181 -1.61 -0.41 17.17
CA LYS A 181 -0.52 -0.81 18.04
C LYS A 181 -1.10 -1.64 19.18
N VAL A 182 -0.66 -2.88 19.31
CA VAL A 182 -0.87 -3.65 20.55
C VAL A 182 -0.11 -2.94 21.66
N ILE A 183 -0.83 -2.48 22.68
CA ILE A 183 -0.22 -2.22 23.98
C ILE A 183 0.01 -3.61 24.59
N ASN A 184 1.15 -4.23 24.29
CA ASN A 184 1.86 -5.25 25.08
C ASN A 184 3.09 -5.81 24.31
N ASP A 185 4.20 -5.07 24.38
CA ASP A 185 5.61 -5.52 24.51
C ASP A 185 6.18 -6.75 23.78
N LYS A 186 5.61 -7.28 22.69
CA LYS A 186 6.34 -8.19 21.78
C LYS A 186 5.99 -7.96 20.31
N MET A 187 6.77 -7.11 19.65
CA MET A 187 6.87 -7.14 18.18
C MET A 187 7.47 -8.49 17.78
N ILE A 188 6.69 -9.32 17.08
CA ILE A 188 7.25 -10.44 16.32
C ILE A 188 7.82 -9.84 15.04
N GLN A 189 9.15 -9.89 14.91
CA GLN A 189 9.81 -9.65 13.63
C GLN A 189 9.46 -10.80 12.68
N TYR A 190 9.01 -10.48 11.48
CA TYR A 190 8.89 -11.47 10.41
C TYR A 190 10.30 -11.80 9.88
N PRO A 191 10.73 -13.07 9.87
CA PRO A 191 11.90 -13.46 9.12
C PRO A 191 11.55 -13.44 7.63
N SER A 192 12.29 -12.65 6.86
CA SER A 192 12.36 -12.77 5.41
C SER A 192 12.84 -14.19 5.08
N GLY A 193 11.95 -15.02 4.51
CA GLY A 193 12.31 -16.33 4.00
C GLY A 193 13.20 -16.20 2.78
N SER A 194 14.52 -16.24 2.96
CA SER A 194 15.46 -16.56 1.90
C SER A 194 15.57 -18.09 1.82
N ASN A 195 14.93 -18.68 0.81
CA ASN A 195 15.33 -20.00 0.33
C ASN A 195 16.59 -19.80 -0.51
N GLU A 196 17.71 -20.36 -0.07
CA GLU A 196 18.79 -20.74 -0.97
C GLU A 196 19.09 -22.22 -0.80
N ASP A 197 19.02 -22.89 -1.94
CA ASP A 197 19.29 -24.29 -2.18
C ASP A 197 20.72 -24.69 -1.78
N ALA A 198 20.85 -25.87 -1.18
CA ALA A 198 22.11 -26.62 -1.22
C ALA A 198 21.80 -28.10 -1.50
N ASN A 199 21.93 -28.47 -2.77
CA ASN A 199 22.14 -29.85 -3.18
C ASN A 199 23.65 -30.11 -3.34
N VAL A 200 24.10 -31.28 -2.86
CA VAL A 200 25.10 -32.21 -3.44
C VAL A 200 26.02 -32.86 -2.38
N LEU A 201 25.70 -34.14 -2.09
CA LEU A 201 26.53 -35.36 -2.01
C LEU A 201 27.86 -35.39 -1.21
N GLY A 202 27.98 -36.39 -0.32
CA GLY A 202 29.12 -37.33 -0.36
C GLY A 202 29.84 -37.67 0.95
N GLU A 203 29.67 -38.94 1.37
CA GLU A 203 30.62 -39.83 2.08
C GLU A 203 30.75 -39.83 3.62
N ASP A 204 30.14 -40.88 4.21
CA ASP A 204 30.65 -41.90 5.14
C ASP A 204 31.76 -41.55 6.16
N ASN A 205 31.46 -41.82 7.44
CA ASN A 205 32.24 -42.78 8.23
C ASN A 205 31.50 -43.23 9.50
N ALA A 206 31.51 -44.55 9.71
CA ALA A 206 30.91 -45.28 10.82
C ALA A 206 31.67 -45.11 12.14
N GLN A 207 30.98 -45.24 13.28
CA GLN A 207 31.37 -46.15 14.37
C GLN A 207 30.22 -46.29 15.40
N ALA A 208 30.12 -47.50 15.96
CA ALA A 208 28.99 -48.08 16.66
C ALA A 208 28.89 -47.81 18.19
N ASP A 209 27.71 -48.22 18.70
CA ASP A 209 27.40 -48.75 20.04
C ASP A 209 27.46 -47.84 21.29
N ILE A 210 26.33 -47.74 22.02
CA ILE A 210 26.04 -48.54 23.23
C ILE A 210 24.65 -48.17 23.82
N LYS A 211 23.93 -49.23 24.17
CA LYS A 211 22.65 -49.32 24.91
C LYS A 211 22.53 -48.40 26.14
N SER A 212 21.33 -47.89 26.42
CA SER A 212 20.40 -48.50 27.41
C SER A 212 19.41 -47.52 28.06
N LYS A 213 18.22 -48.08 28.35
CA LYS A 213 17.25 -47.73 29.42
C LYS A 213 16.36 -46.49 29.26
N LYS A 214 15.12 -46.74 28.81
CA LYS A 214 13.91 -46.27 29.51
C LYS A 214 13.83 -46.94 30.90
N PRO A 215 13.21 -46.29 31.90
CA PRO A 215 11.85 -46.71 32.22
C PRO A 215 10.88 -45.56 32.50
N TRP A 216 9.61 -45.94 32.38
CA TRP A 216 8.37 -45.23 32.65
C TRP A 216 8.16 -44.97 34.14
N LEU A 217 7.27 -44.03 34.49
CA LEU A 217 6.04 -44.29 35.27
C LEU A 217 5.21 -43.01 35.43
N VAL A 218 3.94 -43.13 35.00
CA VAL A 218 2.68 -42.55 35.48
C VAL A 218 2.63 -41.06 35.81
#